data_AF-A0A832LA53-F1
#
_entry.id   AF-A0A832LA53-F1
#
_cell.length_a   1.000
_cell.length_b   1.000
_cell.length_c   1.000
_cell.angle_alpha   90.00
_cell.angle_beta   90.00
_cell.angle_gamma   90.00
#
_symmetry.space_group_name_H-M   'P 1'
#
loop_
_entity.id
_entity.type
_entity.pdbx_description
1 polymer ?
#
loop_
_entity_poly.entity_id
_entity_poly.type
_entity_poly.pdbx_seq_one_letter_code
_entity_poly.pdbx_strand_id
1 'polypeptide(L)'
;MNVLKTINARRLSIIGFSFLFAYILSFPFEGQVLYSLLDVHGVNISGYILAAIIAHCAGLFTCGLFVRSQKTAKSIMLGGMGICLASAVPFFFRPSVLWMGGLIVSGYFSGCAVASWGYFLRAFTPRNGRIKSCADVLIY
;
A
#
# COMPACT_ATOMS: atom_id res chain seq x y z
N MET A 1 20.59 2.14 25.15
CA MET A 1 19.31 2.10 24.39
C MET A 1 19.60 2.59 22.97
N ASN A 2 19.70 1.81 21.88
CA ASN A 2 18.59 1.05 21.29
C ASN A 2 18.97 0.29 19.99
N VAL A 3 20.21 -0.18 19.75
CA VAL A 3 20.53 -0.88 18.48
C VAL A 3 19.62 -2.10 18.23
N LEU A 4 19.29 -2.86 19.28
CA LEU A 4 18.30 -3.94 19.21
C LEU A 4 16.87 -3.42 18.91
N LYS A 5 16.50 -2.27 19.47
CA LYS A 5 15.20 -1.62 19.27
C LYS A 5 15.05 -1.06 17.85
N THR A 6 16.12 -0.54 17.25
CA THR A 6 16.13 -0.05 15.87
C THR A 6 16.14 -1.19 14.85
N ILE A 7 16.87 -2.28 15.13
CA ILE A 7 16.81 -3.51 14.31
C ILE A 7 15.38 -4.09 14.32
N ASN A 8 14.74 -4.14 15.48
CA ASN A 8 13.35 -4.62 15.58
C ASN A 8 12.36 -3.70 14.84
N ALA A 9 12.53 -2.37 14.95
CA ALA A 9 11.71 -1.41 14.21
C ALA A 9 11.88 -1.51 12.69
N ARG A 10 13.11 -1.75 12.21
CA ARG A 10 13.39 -1.98 10.79
C ARG A 10 12.70 -3.25 10.28
N ARG A 11 12.82 -4.37 10.99
CA ARG A 11 12.14 -5.63 10.62
C ARG A 11 10.62 -5.49 10.60
N LEU A 12 10.04 -4.88 11.63
CA LEU A 12 8.60 -4.65 11.69
C LEU A 12 8.11 -3.76 10.53
N SER A 13 8.89 -2.73 10.18
CA SER A 13 8.60 -1.86 9.04
C SER A 13 8.70 -2.57 7.69
N ILE A 14 9.62 -3.53 7.55
CA ILE A 14 9.75 -4.36 6.34
C ILE A 14 8.53 -5.29 6.24
N ILE A 15 8.23 -6.04 7.30
CA ILE A 15 7.09 -6.99 7.31
C ILE A 15 5.77 -6.28 7.01
N GLY A 16 5.49 -5.17 7.68
CA GLY A 16 4.25 -4.41 7.44
C GLY A 16 4.15 -3.89 6.02
N PHE A 17 5.27 -3.42 5.45
CA PHE A 17 5.29 -2.92 4.08
C PHE A 17 5.19 -4.05 3.05
N SER A 18 5.88 -5.17 3.24
CA SER A 18 5.76 -6.36 2.39
C SER A 18 4.33 -6.89 2.37
N PHE A 19 3.63 -6.91 3.52
CA PHE A 19 2.22 -7.30 3.57
C PHE A 19 1.32 -6.35 2.75
N LEU A 20 1.49 -5.04 2.90
CA LEU A 20 0.77 -4.05 2.10
C LEU A 20 1.09 -4.19 0.61
N PHE A 21 2.36 -4.41 0.27
CA PHE A 21 2.81 -4.52 -1.12
C PHE A 21 2.28 -5.79 -1.78
N ALA A 22 2.22 -6.91 -1.05
CA ALA A 22 1.55 -8.13 -1.51
C ALA A 22 0.08 -7.87 -1.83
N TYR A 23 -0.64 -7.12 -0.99
CA TYR A 23 -2.00 -6.67 -1.31
C TYR A 23 -2.04 -5.83 -2.59
N ILE A 24 -1.17 -4.81 -2.71
CA ILE A 24 -1.15 -3.90 -3.86
C ILE A 24 -0.96 -4.67 -5.18
N LEU A 25 0.01 -5.57 -5.22
CA LEU A 25 0.32 -6.36 -6.42
C LEU A 25 -0.71 -7.44 -6.72
N SER A 26 -1.43 -7.92 -5.71
CA SER A 26 -2.47 -8.92 -5.93
C SER A 26 -3.79 -8.32 -6.39
N PHE A 27 -4.04 -7.05 -6.04
CA PHE A 27 -5.38 -6.46 -6.13
C PHE A 27 -5.41 -5.11 -6.89
N PRO A 28 -5.08 -3.93 -6.31
CA PRO A 28 -5.27 -2.65 -6.99
C PRO A 28 -4.30 -2.35 -8.15
N PHE A 29 -3.13 -2.98 -8.23
CA PHE A 29 -2.13 -2.66 -9.25
C PHE A 29 -1.91 -3.85 -10.18
N GLU A 30 -2.66 -3.89 -11.28
CA GLU A 30 -2.58 -4.96 -12.30
C GLU A 30 -2.73 -6.38 -11.69
N GLY A 31 -3.45 -6.46 -10.58
CA GLY A 31 -3.50 -7.65 -9.74
C GLY A 31 -4.38 -8.74 -10.33
N GLN A 32 -3.82 -9.95 -10.43
CA GLN A 32 -4.52 -11.10 -11.03
C GLN A 32 -5.85 -11.42 -10.32
N VAL A 33 -5.94 -11.19 -9.00
CA VAL A 33 -7.19 -11.43 -8.26
C VAL A 33 -8.28 -10.46 -8.71
N LEU A 34 -7.96 -9.17 -8.88
CA LEU A 34 -8.92 -8.18 -9.37
C LEU A 34 -9.33 -8.48 -10.82
N TYR A 35 -8.37 -8.82 -11.68
CA TYR A 35 -8.64 -9.24 -13.05
C TYR A 35 -9.66 -10.39 -13.13
N SER A 36 -9.40 -11.49 -12.42
CA SER A 36 -10.30 -12.64 -12.41
C SER A 36 -11.68 -12.30 -11.85
N LEU A 37 -11.76 -11.46 -10.80
CA LEU A 37 -13.05 -11.06 -10.23
C LEU A 37 -13.87 -10.20 -11.19
N LEU A 38 -13.23 -9.27 -11.91
CA LEU A 38 -13.90 -8.40 -12.86
C LEU A 38 -14.35 -9.17 -14.10
N ASP A 39 -13.52 -10.11 -14.58
CA ASP A 39 -13.83 -10.98 -15.73
C ASP A 39 -15.04 -11.88 -15.46
N VAL A 40 -15.07 -12.57 -14.31
CA VAL A 40 -16.19 -13.44 -13.90
C VAL A 40 -17.53 -12.69 -13.83
N HIS A 41 -17.49 -11.40 -13.50
CA HIS A 41 -18.69 -10.57 -13.38
C HIS A 41 -18.97 -9.70 -14.62
N GLY A 42 -18.17 -9.82 -15.69
CA GLY A 42 -18.34 -9.09 -16.94
C GLY A 42 -18.28 -7.56 -16.80
N VAL A 43 -17.56 -7.05 -15.80
CA VAL A 43 -17.43 -5.60 -15.54
C VAL A 43 -16.23 -5.01 -16.28
N ASN A 44 -16.26 -3.69 -16.52
CA ASN A 44 -15.20 -2.98 -17.25
C ASN A 44 -13.84 -3.07 -16.52
N ILE A 45 -12.97 -3.98 -16.98
CA ILE A 45 -11.65 -4.22 -16.38
C ILE A 45 -10.77 -2.97 -16.44
N SER A 46 -10.63 -2.39 -17.64
CA SER A 46 -9.72 -1.26 -17.87
C SER A 46 -10.06 -0.03 -17.02
N GLY A 47 -11.36 0.25 -16.83
CA GLY A 47 -11.82 1.39 -16.04
C GLY A 47 -11.48 1.25 -14.55
N TYR A 48 -11.66 0.06 -13.99
CA TYR A 48 -11.33 -0.21 -12.58
C TYR A 48 -9.82 -0.12 -12.34
N ILE A 49 -9.02 -0.74 -13.20
CA ILE A 49 -7.56 -0.76 -13.06
C ILE A 49 -6.98 0.65 -13.21
N LEU A 50 -7.42 1.38 -14.24
CA LEU A 50 -6.96 2.75 -14.45
C LEU A 50 -7.32 3.66 -13.27
N ALA A 51 -8.54 3.53 -12.73
CA ALA A 51 -8.95 4.29 -11.54
C ALA A 51 -8.06 3.97 -10.33
N ALA A 52 -7.74 2.70 -10.11
CA ALA A 52 -6.84 2.26 -9.04
C ALA A 52 -5.43 2.85 -9.19
N ILE A 53 -4.86 2.79 -10.40
CA ILE A 53 -3.52 3.35 -10.71
C ILE A 53 -3.50 4.86 -10.49
N ILE A 54 -4.49 5.58 -11.01
CA ILE A 54 -4.59 7.04 -10.85
C ILE A 54 -4.70 7.41 -9.36
N ALA A 55 -5.57 6.71 -8.62
CA ALA A 55 -5.74 6.93 -7.18
C ALA A 55 -4.44 6.66 -6.41
N HIS A 56 -3.74 5.56 -6.73
CA HIS A 56 -2.46 5.21 -6.12
C HIS A 56 -1.38 6.26 -6.39
N CYS A 57 -1.24 6.70 -7.64
CA CYS A 57 -0.37 7.80 -8.01
C CYS A 57 -0.71 9.07 -7.24
N ALA A 58 -1.99 9.46 -7.17
CA ALA A 58 -2.43 10.62 -6.41
C ALA A 58 -2.07 10.51 -4.93
N GLY A 59 -2.20 9.33 -4.32
CA GLY A 59 -1.77 9.04 -2.96
C GLY A 59 -0.26 9.24 -2.76
N LEU A 60 0.56 8.71 -3.67
CA LEU A 60 2.01 8.87 -3.63
C LEU A 60 2.45 10.34 -3.67
N PHE A 61 1.87 11.13 -4.57
CA PHE A 61 2.21 12.54 -4.74
C PHE A 61 1.74 13.41 -3.57
N THR A 62 0.51 13.19 -3.10
CA THR A 62 -0.09 14.05 -2.07
C THR A 62 0.41 13.74 -0.66
N CYS A 63 0.76 12.49 -0.38
CA CYS A 63 1.19 12.06 0.97
C CYS A 63 2.45 12.79 1.46
N GLY A 64 3.38 13.13 0.55
CA GLY A 64 4.59 13.88 0.88
C GLY A 64 4.32 15.27 1.48
N LEU A 65 3.12 15.84 1.25
CA LEU A 65 2.72 17.14 1.82
C LEU A 65 2.35 17.02 3.31
N PHE A 66 1.82 15.87 3.72
CA PHE A 66 1.27 15.63 5.06
C PHE A 66 2.25 14.91 6.00
N VAL A 67 3.13 14.05 5.46
CA VAL A 67 4.08 13.26 6.27
C VAL A 67 5.32 14.07 6.63
N ARG A 68 5.24 14.84 7.72
CA ARG A 68 6.37 15.63 8.24
C ARG A 68 7.08 15.01 9.45
N SER A 69 6.48 14.00 10.08
CA SER A 69 7.00 13.38 11.30
C SER A 69 6.91 11.85 11.27
N GLN A 70 7.77 11.18 12.03
CA GLN A 70 7.74 9.73 12.20
C GLN A 70 6.40 9.22 12.75
N LYS A 71 5.76 9.98 13.66
CA LYS A 71 4.46 9.62 14.24
C LYS A 71 3.38 9.66 13.16
N THR A 72 3.37 10.70 12.33
CA THR A 72 2.42 10.86 11.21
C THR A 72 2.62 9.77 10.16
N ALA A 73 3.88 9.48 9.79
CA ALA A 73 4.22 8.39 8.86
C ALA A 73 3.68 7.04 9.34
N LYS A 74 3.83 6.75 10.66
CA LYS A 74 3.34 5.50 11.25
C LYS A 74 1.82 5.41 11.20
N SER A 75 1.15 6.50 11.56
CA SER A 75 -0.31 6.55 11.56
C SER A 75 -0.88 6.38 10.15
N ILE A 76 -0.29 7.04 9.16
CA ILE A 76 -0.75 6.95 7.76
C ILE A 76 -0.49 5.54 7.20
N MET A 77 0.68 4.94 7.50
CA MET A 77 0.97 3.58 7.05
C MET A 77 -0.02 2.56 7.64
N LEU A 78 -0.21 2.56 8.97
CA LEU A 78 -1.12 1.61 9.63
C LEU A 78 -2.59 1.87 9.27
N GLY A 79 -3.00 3.14 9.21
CA GLY A 79 -4.35 3.52 8.79
C GLY A 79 -4.61 3.10 7.34
N GLY A 80 -3.66 3.34 6.44
CA GLY A 80 -3.75 2.92 5.04
C GLY A 80 -3.86 1.41 4.89
N MET A 81 -3.06 0.63 5.64
CA MET A 81 -3.19 -0.83 5.68
C MET A 81 -4.58 -1.27 6.15
N GLY A 82 -5.10 -0.68 7.22
CA GLY A 82 -6.45 -0.98 7.72
C GLY A 82 -7.55 -0.64 6.72
N ILE A 83 -7.46 0.52 6.06
CA ILE A 83 -8.41 0.94 5.02
C ILE A 83 -8.34 0.00 3.82
N CYS A 84 -7.15 -0.42 3.38
CA CYS A 84 -6.98 -1.37 2.29
C CYS A 84 -7.67 -2.71 2.60
N LEU A 85 -7.52 -3.22 3.82
CA LEU A 85 -8.21 -4.44 4.26
C LEU A 85 -9.73 -4.26 4.28
N ALA A 86 -10.23 -3.15 4.85
CA ALA A 86 -11.66 -2.86 4.88
C ALA A 86 -12.26 -2.71 3.47
N SER A 87 -11.52 -2.07 2.57
CA SER A 87 -11.93 -1.85 1.18
C SER A 87 -11.96 -3.11 0.31
N ALA A 88 -11.36 -4.21 0.78
CA ALA A 88 -11.45 -5.51 0.13
C ALA A 88 -12.79 -6.21 0.43
N VAL A 89 -13.47 -5.86 1.54
CA VAL A 89 -14.72 -6.50 1.98
C VAL A 89 -15.84 -6.43 0.91
N PRO A 90 -16.09 -5.31 0.21
CA PRO A 90 -17.10 -5.24 -0.84
C PRO A 90 -16.95 -6.28 -1.96
N PHE A 91 -15.72 -6.73 -2.25
CA PHE A 91 -15.45 -7.68 -3.33
C PHE A 91 -15.86 -9.13 -3.01
N PHE A 92 -16.23 -9.42 -1.76
CA PHE A 92 -16.86 -10.70 -1.38
C PHE A 92 -18.36 -10.75 -1.69
N PHE A 93 -18.96 -9.62 -2.06
CA PHE A 93 -20.38 -9.50 -2.37
C PHE A 93 -20.59 -9.21 -3.86
N ARG A 94 -21.86 -9.22 -4.29
CA ARG A 94 -22.21 -8.91 -5.69
C ARG A 94 -21.66 -7.55 -6.13
N PRO A 95 -21.24 -7.41 -7.41
CA PRO A 95 -20.74 -6.16 -7.96
C PRO A 95 -21.69 -5.00 -7.65
N SER A 96 -21.13 -3.93 -7.11
CA SER A 96 -21.86 -2.72 -6.75
C SER A 96 -20.93 -1.50 -6.86
N VAL A 97 -21.48 -0.30 -6.74
CA VAL A 97 -20.70 0.95 -6.71
C VAL A 97 -19.61 0.96 -5.63
N LEU A 98 -19.76 0.13 -4.59
CA LEU A 98 -18.78 -0.05 -3.53
C LEU A 98 -17.47 -0.69 -4.02
N TRP A 99 -17.48 -1.45 -5.13
CA TRP A 99 -16.25 -2.01 -5.70
C TRP A 99 -15.36 -0.89 -6.22
N MET A 100 -15.90 -0.01 -7.07
CA MET A 100 -15.16 1.12 -7.63
C MET A 100 -14.75 2.10 -6.52
N GLY A 101 -15.67 2.46 -5.64
CA GLY A 101 -15.38 3.33 -4.50
C GLY A 101 -14.31 2.75 -3.58
N GLY A 102 -14.43 1.47 -3.23
CA GLY A 102 -13.45 0.73 -2.44
C GLY A 102 -12.07 0.73 -3.10
N LEU A 103 -12.01 0.50 -4.41
CA LEU A 103 -10.76 0.47 -5.16
C LEU A 103 -10.08 1.84 -5.25
N ILE A 104 -10.84 2.92 -5.43
CA ILE A 104 -10.29 4.29 -5.44
C ILE A 104 -9.75 4.64 -4.05
N VAL A 105 -10.52 4.35 -2.99
CA VAL A 105 -10.12 4.61 -1.61
C VAL A 105 -8.86 3.79 -1.28
N SER A 106 -8.84 2.50 -1.59
CA SER A 106 -7.69 1.64 -1.31
C SER A 106 -6.47 2.02 -2.14
N GLY A 107 -6.65 2.36 -3.41
CA GLY A 107 -5.60 2.90 -4.28
C GLY A 107 -4.95 4.13 -3.65
N TYR A 108 -5.74 5.13 -3.30
CA TYR A 108 -5.23 6.36 -2.68
C TYR A 108 -4.47 6.10 -1.37
N PHE A 109 -5.09 5.38 -0.43
CA PHE A 109 -4.48 5.15 0.87
C PHE A 109 -3.29 4.19 0.83
N SER A 110 -3.27 3.23 -0.09
CA SER A 110 -2.09 2.39 -0.34
C SER A 110 -0.93 3.22 -0.88
N GLY A 111 -1.18 4.16 -1.80
CA GLY A 111 -0.17 5.11 -2.28
C GLY A 111 0.39 5.98 -1.15
N CYS A 112 -0.49 6.49 -0.29
CA CYS A 112 -0.08 7.24 0.91
C CYS A 112 0.78 6.39 1.87
N ALA A 113 0.41 5.13 2.08
CA ALA A 113 1.18 4.24 2.94
C ALA A 113 2.56 3.89 2.34
N VAL A 114 2.66 3.71 1.01
CA VAL A 114 3.94 3.52 0.31
C VAL A 114 4.84 4.74 0.45
N ALA A 115 4.31 5.95 0.21
CA ALA A 115 5.08 7.18 0.39
C ALA A 115 5.53 7.37 1.85
N SER A 116 4.67 7.04 2.82
CA SER A 116 4.99 7.10 4.26
C SER A 116 6.12 6.13 4.62
N TRP A 117 6.16 4.96 4.00
CA TRP A 117 7.24 3.99 4.23
C TRP A 117 8.61 4.51 3.79
N GLY A 118 8.66 5.37 2.76
CA GLY A 118 9.89 6.07 2.36
C GLY A 118 10.52 6.87 3.52
N TYR A 119 9.72 7.39 4.45
CA TYR A 119 10.21 8.03 5.67
C TYR A 119 10.93 7.04 6.59
N PHE A 120 10.38 5.84 6.78
CA PHE A 120 10.99 4.79 7.59
C PHE A 120 12.26 4.23 6.96
N LEU A 121 12.27 4.07 5.63
CA LEU A 121 13.46 3.67 4.89
C LEU A 121 14.59 4.70 5.10
N ARG A 122 14.27 6.00 5.10
CA ARG A 122 15.25 7.06 5.39
C ARG A 122 15.71 7.04 6.84
N ALA A 123 14.82 6.80 7.79
CA ALA A 123 15.08 6.89 9.23
C ALA A 123 15.79 5.65 9.83
N PHE A 124 15.47 4.45 9.35
CA PHE A 124 15.94 3.19 9.95
C PHE A 124 17.01 2.46 9.13
N THR A 125 17.28 2.90 7.90
CA THR A 125 18.27 2.26 7.03
C THR A 125 19.42 3.22 6.68
N PRO A 126 20.68 2.85 6.99
CA PRO A 126 21.86 3.60 6.56
C PRO A 126 21.87 3.80 5.04
N ARG A 127 22.43 4.91 4.55
CA ARG A 127 22.40 5.28 3.11
C ARG A 127 22.85 4.13 2.19
N ASN A 128 23.84 3.37 2.64
CA ASN A 128 24.50 2.27 1.95
C ASN A 128 23.64 0.98 1.89
N GLY A 129 22.62 0.85 2.75
CA GLY A 129 21.77 -0.34 2.86
C GLY A 129 20.34 -0.15 2.34
N ARG A 130 20.01 1.01 1.75
CA ARG A 130 18.65 1.33 1.30
C ARG A 130 18.19 0.43 0.17
N ILE A 131 19.04 0.22 -0.84
CA ILE A 131 18.74 -0.67 -1.98
C ILE A 131 18.48 -2.10 -1.48
N LYS A 132 19.34 -2.60 -0.58
CA LYS A 132 19.15 -3.91 0.04
C LYS A 132 17.81 -4.01 0.80
N SER A 133 17.43 -2.98 1.54
CA SER A 133 16.14 -2.99 2.26
C SER A 133 14.92 -2.92 1.33
N CYS A 134 15.02 -2.26 0.18
CA CYS A 134 13.98 -2.33 -0.85
C CYS A 134 13.90 -3.72 -1.48
N ALA A 135 15.04 -4.37 -1.71
CA ALA A 135 15.08 -5.75 -2.20
C ALA A 135 14.48 -6.73 -1.19
N ASP A 136 14.87 -6.63 0.10
CA ASP A 136 14.36 -7.45 1.20
C ASP A 136 12.83 -7.35 1.36
N VAL A 137 12.21 -6.25 0.90
CA VAL A 137 10.76 -6.11 0.90
C VAL A 137 10.09 -6.87 -0.23
N LEU A 138 10.72 -6.86 -1.41
CA LEU A 138 10.16 -7.37 -2.66
C LEU A 138 10.38 -8.88 -2.81
N ILE A 139 11.53 -9.38 -2.37
CA ILE A 139 12.04 -10.71 -2.67
C ILE A 139 12.59 -11.38 -1.40
N TYR A 140 11.94 -11.19 -0.25
CA TYR A 140 12.44 -11.72 1.03
C TYR A 140 12.93 -13.17 0.94
#